data_AF-A0AAD5MPZ2-F1
#
_entry.id   AF-A0AAD5MPZ2-F1
#
_cell.length_a   1.000
_cell.length_b   1.000
_cell.length_c   1.000
_cell.angle_alpha   90.00
_cell.angle_beta   90.00
_cell.angle_gamma   90.00
#
_symmetry.space_group_name_H-M   'P 1'
#
loop_
_entity.id
_entity.type
_entity.pdbx_description
1 polymer ?
#
loop_
_entity_poly.entity_id
_entity_poly.type
_entity_poly.pdbx_seq_one_letter_code
_entity_poly.pdbx_strand_id
1 'polypeptide(L)'
;MKEVGKEDDKWIWSQTSAFKSTTIEFKLNEEFEENTPDGRTLKALIKIVDGKLIHTQTPIKPGDKPSVITRWVENDRLFTTLESGGVVCRREYVRE
;
A
#
# COMPACT_ATOMS: atom_id res chain seq x y z
N MET A 1 6.57 2.61 -13.51
CA MET A 1 7.63 1.92 -12.75
C MET A 1 7.32 2.04 -11.26
N LYS A 2 7.64 1.00 -10.48
CA LYS A 2 7.60 1.05 -9.01
C LYS A 2 9.04 0.96 -8.54
N GLU A 3 9.55 2.01 -7.92
CA GLU A 3 10.89 2.03 -7.33
C GLU A 3 10.73 2.03 -5.81
N VAL A 4 11.45 1.14 -5.13
CA VAL A 4 11.47 1.01 -3.68
C VAL A 4 12.90 1.25 -3.22
N GLY A 5 13.16 2.40 -2.62
CA GLY A 5 14.43 2.72 -1.97
C GLY A 5 14.37 2.42 -0.48
N LYS A 6 15.42 1.76 0.06
CA LYS A 6 15.58 1.53 1.50
C LYS A 6 16.80 2.31 1.98
N GLU A 7 16.57 3.29 2.86
CA GLU A 7 17.64 4.04 3.54
C GLU A 7 17.44 3.88 5.05
N ASP A 8 18.30 3.08 5.69
CA ASP A 8 18.27 2.64 7.11
C ASP A 8 16.92 2.10 7.64
N ASP A 9 15.93 2.98 7.83
CA ASP A 9 14.57 2.70 8.34
C ASP A 9 13.44 3.41 7.56
N LYS A 10 13.81 4.20 6.54
CA LYS A 10 12.90 4.97 5.71
C LYS A 10 12.69 4.25 4.38
N TRP A 11 11.44 3.99 4.07
CA TRP A 11 10.99 3.37 2.83
C TRP A 11 10.43 4.44 1.92
N ILE A 12 10.98 4.52 0.72
CA ILE A 12 10.49 5.42 -0.32
C ILE A 12 9.77 4.55 -1.35
N TRP A 13 8.47 4.77 -1.49
CA TRP A 13 7.65 4.12 -2.50
C TRP A 13 7.21 5.13 -3.54
N SER A 14 7.72 4.95 -4.75
CA SER A 14 7.33 5.75 -5.91
C SER A 14 6.41 4.93 -6.79
N GLN A 15 5.13 5.32 -6.89
CA GLN A 15 4.16 4.73 -7.81
C GLN A 15 3.91 5.70 -8.98
N THR A 16 4.42 5.35 -10.16
CA THR A 16 4.07 6.01 -11.42
C THR A 16 3.00 5.22 -12.14
N SER A 17 1.79 5.78 -12.22
CA SER A 17 0.69 5.28 -13.05
C SER A 17 0.45 6.25 -14.22
N ALA A 18 -0.26 5.81 -15.28
CA ALA A 18 -0.55 6.66 -16.46
C ALA A 18 -1.24 8.00 -16.12
N PHE A 19 -1.89 8.08 -14.95
CA PHE A 19 -2.56 9.28 -14.45
C PHE A 19 -1.66 10.21 -13.62
N LYS A 20 -0.67 9.70 -12.89
CA LYS A 20 0.29 10.49 -12.10
C LYS A 20 1.37 9.64 -11.43
N SER A 21 2.49 10.29 -11.12
CA SER A 21 3.53 9.79 -10.23
C SER A 21 3.31 10.30 -8.81
N THR A 22 3.19 9.40 -7.84
CA THR A 22 3.15 9.72 -6.41
C THR A 22 4.31 9.03 -5.72
N THR A 23 5.15 9.81 -5.04
CA THR A 23 6.21 9.31 -4.17
C THR A 23 5.74 9.50 -2.73
N ILE A 24 5.66 8.40 -1.99
CA ILE A 24 5.36 8.39 -0.55
C ILE A 24 6.61 7.93 0.20
N GLU A 25 6.92 8.61 1.29
CA GLU A 25 8.00 8.25 2.19
C GLU A 25 7.39 7.80 3.51
N PHE A 26 7.62 6.56 3.91
CA PHE A 26 7.04 5.98 5.11
C PHE A 26 8.07 5.17 5.89
N LYS A 27 7.78 4.88 7.16
CA LYS A 27 8.54 3.89 7.93
C LYS A 27 7.70 2.64 8.13
N LEU A 28 8.35 1.48 8.12
CA LEU A 28 7.66 0.24 8.44
C LEU A 28 7.21 0.25 9.90
N ASN A 29 5.99 -0.24 10.14
CA ASN A 29 5.32 -0.24 11.44
C ASN A 29 4.97 1.15 12.00
N GLU A 30 5.10 2.22 11.22
CA GLU A 30 4.71 3.58 11.60
C GLU A 30 3.49 4.03 10.80
N GLU A 31 2.50 4.60 11.49
CA GLU A 31 1.28 5.13 10.87
C GLU A 31 1.56 6.55 10.38
N PHE A 32 1.23 6.83 9.13
CA PHE A 32 1.44 8.15 8.52
C PHE A 32 0.16 8.65 7.84
N GLU A 33 0.01 9.97 7.73
CA GLU A 33 -1.07 10.56 6.94
C GLU A 33 -0.68 10.59 5.46
N GLU A 34 -1.46 9.89 4.64
CA GLU A 34 -1.38 9.96 3.19
C GLU A 34 -2.45 10.93 2.68
N ASN A 35 -2.02 12.00 2.03
CA ASN A 35 -2.92 12.87 1.28
C ASN A 35 -3.08 12.30 -0.13
N THR A 36 -4.24 11.70 -0.39
CA THR A 36 -4.57 11.24 -1.74
C THR A 36 -4.68 12.44 -2.68
N PRO A 37 -4.32 12.28 -3.97
CA PRO A 37 -4.40 13.36 -4.96
C PRO A 37 -5.83 13.88 -5.19
N ASP A 38 -6.85 13.13 -4.75
CA ASP A 38 -8.26 13.53 -4.71
C ASP A 38 -8.59 14.51 -3.56
N GLY A 39 -7.60 14.95 -2.78
CA GLY A 39 -7.79 15.85 -1.63
C GLY A 39 -8.37 15.17 -0.40
N ARG A 40 -8.29 13.85 -0.32
CA ARG A 40 -8.71 13.08 0.88
C ARG A 40 -7.49 12.70 1.68
N THR A 41 -7.51 13.04 2.96
CA THR A 41 -6.55 12.56 3.94
C THR A 41 -6.99 11.20 4.46
N LEU A 42 -6.09 10.21 4.38
CA LEU A 42 -6.25 8.89 4.99
C LEU A 42 -5.01 8.58 5.84
N LYS A 43 -5.16 7.72 6.83
CA LYS A 43 -4.02 7.17 7.58
C LYS A 43 -3.59 5.87 6.94
N ALA A 44 -2.33 5.78 6.58
CA ALA A 44 -1.72 4.59 6.01
C ALA A 44 -0.76 3.97 7.03
N LEU A 45 -0.79 2.65 7.15
CA LEU A 45 0.12 1.87 7.99
C LEU A 45 0.68 0.72 7.16
N ILE A 46 2.00 0.70 6.96
CA ILE A 46 2.67 -0.35 6.20
C ILE A 46 3.49 -1.22 7.15
N LYS A 47 3.18 -2.52 7.18
CA LYS A 47 3.85 -3.52 8.02
C LYS A 47 4.29 -4.69 7.16
N ILE A 48 5.43 -5.29 7.49
CA ILE A 48 5.84 -6.57 6.91
C ILE A 48 5.70 -7.61 8.00
N VAL A 49 4.79 -8.56 7.81
CA VAL A 49 4.52 -9.66 8.75
C VAL A 49 4.71 -10.96 7.99
N ASP A 50 5.65 -11.80 8.43
CA ASP A 50 5.90 -13.11 7.81
C ASP A 50 6.22 -13.03 6.30
N GLY A 51 6.98 -12.02 5.89
CA GLY A 51 7.30 -11.76 4.47
C GLY A 51 6.15 -11.18 3.64
N LYS A 52 4.99 -10.91 4.25
CA LYS A 52 3.84 -10.28 3.60
C LYS A 52 3.77 -8.79 3.96
N LEU A 53 3.68 -7.93 2.95
CA LEU A 53 3.47 -6.51 3.11
C LEU A 53 1.99 -6.22 3.31
N ILE A 54 1.61 -5.77 4.50
CA ILE A 54 0.27 -5.34 4.88
C ILE A 54 0.23 -3.81 4.88
N HIS A 55 -0.54 -3.24 3.96
CA HIS A 55 -0.80 -1.82 3.86
C HIS A 55 -2.26 -1.57 4.29
N THR A 56 -2.44 -1.02 5.48
CA THR A 56 -3.75 -0.65 6.03
C THR A 56 -4.02 0.82 5.72
N GLN A 57 -5.14 1.10 5.06
CA GLN A 57 -5.62 2.45 4.74
C GLN A 57 -6.89 2.72 5.54
N THR A 58 -6.78 3.60 6.53
CA THR A 58 -7.88 4.02 7.40
C THR A 58 -8.33 5.42 6.97
N PRO A 59 -9.54 5.56 6.41
CA PRO A 59 -10.04 6.88 6.06
C PRO A 59 -10.28 7.73 7.31
N ILE A 60 -9.98 9.02 7.22
CA ILE A 60 -10.25 9.97 8.32
C ILE A 60 -11.70 10.46 8.26
N LYS A 61 -12.32 10.44 7.08
CA LYS A 61 -13.71 10.87 6.90
C LYS A 61 -14.68 9.82 7.44
N PRO A 62 -15.59 10.19 8.35
CA PRO A 62 -16.66 9.29 8.78
C PRO A 62 -17.58 8.98 7.61
N GLY A 63 -17.70 7.70 7.24
CA GLY A 63 -18.51 7.22 6.11
C GLY A 63 -17.72 6.48 5.04
N ASP A 64 -16.40 6.71 4.97
CA ASP A 64 -15.52 5.93 4.09
C ASP A 64 -15.13 4.60 4.73
N LYS A 65 -14.90 3.57 3.91
CA LYS A 65 -14.55 2.23 4.37
C LYS A 65 -13.04 2.07 4.48
N PRO A 66 -12.52 1.53 5.60
CA PRO A 66 -11.11 1.15 5.69
C PRO A 66 -10.82 0.07 4.66
N SER A 67 -9.59 0.09 4.16
CA SER A 67 -9.12 -0.87 3.17
C SER A 67 -7.78 -1.46 3.61
N VAL A 68 -7.64 -2.77 3.52
CA VAL A 68 -6.40 -3.48 3.86
C VAL A 68 -5.88 -4.14 2.60
N ILE A 69 -4.66 -3.77 2.20
CA ILE A 69 -3.98 -4.33 1.04
C ILE A 69 -2.84 -5.20 1.53
N THR A 70 -2.94 -6.52 1.34
CA THR A 70 -1.86 -7.45 1.62
C THR A 70 -1.19 -7.86 0.32
N ARG A 71 0.14 -7.78 0.26
CA ARG A 71 0.95 -8.16 -0.89
C ARG A 71 2.02 -9.14 -0.44
N TRP A 72 2.15 -10.26 -1.13
CA TRP A 72 3.21 -11.22 -0.84
C TRP A 72 3.73 -11.81 -2.14
N VAL A 73 4.99 -12.21 -2.12
CA VAL A 73 5.62 -12.89 -3.25
C VAL A 73 5.71 -14.37 -2.89
N GLU A 74 5.22 -15.21 -3.78
CA GLU A 74 5.26 -16.66 -3.65
C GLU A 74 5.48 -17.28 -5.04
N ASN A 75 6.48 -18.16 -5.17
CA ASN A 75 6.85 -18.81 -6.44
C ASN A 75 7.06 -17.83 -7.61
N ASP A 76 7.79 -16.73 -7.41
CA ASP A 76 8.01 -15.66 -8.40
C ASP A 76 6.73 -14.93 -8.89
N ARG A 77 5.61 -15.14 -8.20
CA ARG A 77 4.35 -14.43 -8.45
C ARG A 77 4.06 -13.48 -7.32
N LEU A 78 3.62 -12.28 -7.67
CA LEU A 78 3.16 -11.28 -6.72
C LEU A 78 1.64 -11.43 -6.54
N PHE A 79 1.25 -11.90 -5.37
CA PHE A 79 -0.14 -11.93 -4.95
C PHE A 79 -0.48 -10.63 -4.23
N THR A 80 -1.68 -10.12 -4.49
CA THR A 80 -2.21 -8.90 -3.87
C THR A 80 -3.67 -9.12 -3.51
N THR A 81 -4.01 -8.95 -2.24
CA THR A 81 -5.40 -8.97 -1.77
C THR A 81 -5.76 -7.59 -1.25
N LEU A 82 -6.91 -7.07 -1.66
CA LEU A 82 -7.49 -5.83 -1.18
C LEU A 82 -8.82 -6.17 -0.51
N GLU A 83 -8.91 -5.96 0.79
CA GLU A 83 -10.14 -6.08 1.57
C GLU A 83 -10.68 -4.70 1.88
N SER A 84 -11.96 -4.45 1.62
CA SER A 84 -12.63 -3.19 1.98
C SER A 84 -14.10 -3.43 2.29
N GLY A 85 -14.52 -3.04 3.50
CA GLY A 85 -15.91 -3.12 3.98
C GLY A 85 -16.65 -4.42 3.65
N GLY A 86 -16.01 -5.56 3.86
CA GLY A 86 -16.57 -6.91 3.66
C GLY A 86 -16.32 -7.52 2.28
N VAL A 87 -15.71 -6.80 1.34
CA VAL A 87 -15.39 -7.31 0.00
C VAL A 87 -13.89 -7.55 -0.10
N VAL A 88 -13.50 -8.72 -0.59
CA VAL A 88 -12.09 -9.10 -0.82
C VAL A 88 -11.84 -9.27 -2.32
N CYS A 89 -10.95 -8.45 -2.88
CA CYS A 89 -10.44 -8.58 -4.23
C CYS A 89 -9.06 -9.24 -4.19
N ARG A 90 -8.81 -10.24 -5.04
CA ARG A 90 -7.50 -10.89 -5.18
C ARG A 90 -6.96 -10.67 -6.58
N ARG A 91 -5.67 -10.38 -6.68
CA ARG A 91 -4.93 -10.18 -7.92
C ARG A 91 -3.62 -10.94 -7.84
N GLU A 92 -3.25 -11.56 -8.96
CA GLU A 92 -2.00 -12.28 -9.14
C GLU A 92 -1.26 -11.63 -10.31
N TYR A 93 0.01 -11.29 -10.09
CA TYR A 93 0.88 -10.72 -11.10
C TYR A 93 2.07 -11.66 -11.28
N VAL A 94 2.37 -11.98 -12.53
CA VAL A 94 3.57 -12.71 -12.89
C VAL A 94 4.64 -11.68 -13.22
N ARG A 95 5.85 -11.86 -12.71
CA ARG A 95 7.00 -11.08 -13.16
C ARG A 95 7.36 -11.54 -14.56
N GLU A 96 7.28 -10.65 -15.54
CA GLU A 96 7.83 -10.86 -16.89
C GLU A 96 9.35 -10.63 -16.88
#